data_AF-A0A7C2T8E6-F1
#
_entry.id   AF-A0A7C2T8E6-F1
#
_cell.length_a   1.000
_cell.length_b   1.000
_cell.length_c   1.000
_cell.angle_alpha   90.00
_cell.angle_beta   90.00
_cell.angle_gamma   90.00
#
_symmetry.space_group_name_H-M   'P 1'
#
loop_
_entity.id
_entity.type
_entity.pdbx_description
1 polymer ?
#
loop_
_entity_poly.entity_id
_entity_poly.type
_entity_poly.pdbx_seq_one_letter_code
_entity_poly.pdbx_strand_id
1 'polypeptide(L)'
;MYYQLQWKTLPGLRGLSCSEFRAEPTAQPDPERGVAIELASEAERDALVRALEQQFAAQRFSNTAAAFEAVKSCVLDWVARRGAEGQQHRNS
;
A
#
# COMPACT_ATOMS: atom_id res chain seq x y z
N MET A 1 -4.56 -14.12 -2.20
CA MET A 1 -5.67 -13.34 -2.82
C MET A 1 -5.11 -12.04 -3.35
N TYR A 2 -5.47 -11.65 -4.57
CA TYR A 2 -5.02 -10.38 -5.14
C TYR A 2 -5.95 -9.24 -4.71
N TYR A 3 -5.35 -8.13 -4.34
CA TYR A 3 -6.03 -6.89 -4.00
C TYR A 3 -5.46 -5.76 -4.84
N GLN A 4 -6.35 -4.91 -5.35
CA GLN A 4 -6.01 -3.65 -5.98
C GLN A 4 -6.01 -2.56 -4.91
N LEU A 5 -4.84 -1.97 -4.65
CA LEU A 5 -4.73 -0.81 -3.79
C LEU A 5 -5.17 0.45 -4.53
N GLN A 6 -6.05 1.21 -3.91
CA GLN A 6 -6.57 2.49 -4.35
C GLN A 6 -6.43 3.51 -3.23
N TRP A 7 -6.26 4.78 -3.58
CA TRP A 7 -6.24 5.89 -2.63
C TRP A 7 -6.65 7.18 -3.34
N LYS A 8 -6.97 8.20 -2.57
CA LYS A 8 -7.17 9.56 -3.08
C LYS A 8 -5.92 10.39 -2.87
N THR A 9 -5.58 11.16 -3.89
CA THR A 9 -4.55 12.20 -3.79
C THR A 9 -5.26 13.53 -3.65
N LEU A 10 -5.16 14.15 -2.49
CA LEU A 10 -5.80 15.43 -2.19
C LEU A 10 -4.77 16.56 -2.34
N PRO A 11 -5.04 17.59 -3.17
CA PRO A 11 -4.22 18.78 -3.22
C PRO A 11 -4.43 19.65 -1.98
N GLY A 12 -3.33 20.08 -1.35
CA GLY A 12 -3.35 20.99 -0.21
C GLY A 12 -2.35 22.13 -0.35
N LEU A 13 -2.47 23.12 0.54
CA LEU A 13 -1.64 24.35 0.55
C LEU A 13 -0.12 24.09 0.61
N ARG A 14 0.31 22.91 1.03
CA ARG A 14 1.73 22.53 1.19
C ARG A 14 2.16 21.36 0.31
N GLY A 15 1.33 20.98 -0.66
CA GLY A 15 1.56 19.82 -1.54
C GLY A 15 0.41 18.83 -1.50
N LEU A 16 0.64 17.68 -2.12
CA LEU A 16 -0.32 16.60 -2.24
C LEU A 16 -0.24 15.67 -1.03
N SER A 17 -1.37 15.18 -0.55
CA SER A 17 -1.46 14.13 0.47
C SER A 17 -2.20 12.92 -0.08
N CYS A 18 -1.77 11.72 0.32
CA CYS A 18 -2.52 10.49 0.04
C CYS A 18 -3.37 10.12 1.26
N SER A 19 -4.63 9.80 1.01
CA SER A 19 -5.62 9.45 2.04
C SER A 19 -6.71 8.56 1.46
N GLU A 20 -7.56 7.99 2.31
CA GLU A 20 -8.62 7.05 1.91
C GLU A 20 -8.07 5.83 1.17
N PHE A 21 -7.00 5.26 1.73
CA PHE A 21 -6.44 4.01 1.24
C PHE A 21 -7.48 2.90 1.38
N ARG A 22 -7.65 2.13 0.31
CA ARG A 22 -8.53 0.97 0.23
C ARG A 22 -7.85 -0.11 -0.60
N ALA A 23 -8.03 -1.35 -0.20
CA ALA A 23 -7.55 -2.51 -0.94
C ALA A 23 -8.77 -3.35 -1.33
N GLU A 24 -9.11 -3.37 -2.61
CA GLU A 24 -10.29 -4.08 -3.11
C GLU A 24 -9.88 -5.45 -3.68
N PRO A 25 -10.55 -6.56 -3.29
CA PRO A 25 -10.26 -7.86 -3.90
C PRO A 25 -10.46 -7.77 -5.41
N THR A 26 -9.48 -8.24 -6.18
CA THR A 26 -9.56 -8.27 -7.64
C THR A 26 -9.09 -9.60 -8.19
N ALA A 27 -9.78 -10.09 -9.22
CA ALA A 27 -9.31 -11.23 -10.02
C ALA A 27 -8.40 -10.79 -11.17
N GLN A 28 -8.40 -9.49 -11.50
CA GLN A 28 -7.63 -8.89 -12.58
C GLN A 28 -6.85 -7.70 -12.01
N PRO A 29 -5.61 -7.91 -11.55
CA PRO A 29 -4.77 -6.81 -11.07
C PRO A 29 -4.46 -5.83 -12.22
N ASP A 30 -4.61 -4.54 -11.95
CA ASP A 30 -4.33 -3.47 -12.91
C ASP A 30 -3.12 -2.66 -12.41
N PRO A 31 -1.90 -3.03 -12.83
CA PRO A 31 -0.69 -2.32 -12.43
C PRO A 31 -0.54 -0.93 -13.08
N GLU A 32 -1.36 -0.60 -14.10
CA GLU A 32 -1.33 0.71 -14.75
C GLU A 32 -2.15 1.75 -13.97
N ARG A 33 -3.19 1.30 -13.26
CA ARG A 33 -4.10 2.19 -12.50
C ARG A 33 -3.92 2.16 -10.99
N GLY A 34 -2.96 1.38 -10.47
CA GLY A 34 -2.69 1.31 -9.04
C GLY A 34 -1.63 0.27 -8.69
N VAL A 35 -1.60 -0.13 -7.41
CA VAL A 35 -0.66 -1.15 -6.92
C VAL A 35 -1.43 -2.43 -6.65
N ALA A 36 -1.15 -3.47 -7.44
CA ALA A 36 -1.66 -4.80 -7.19
C ALA A 36 -0.77 -5.55 -6.21
N ILE A 37 -1.38 -6.18 -5.21
CA ILE A 37 -0.68 -6.93 -4.17
C ILE A 37 -1.34 -8.27 -3.92
N GLU A 38 -0.53 -9.24 -3.56
CA GLU A 38 -1.03 -10.52 -3.06
C GLU A 38 -0.96 -10.56 -1.53
N LEU A 39 -2.11 -10.79 -0.89
CA LEU A 39 -2.24 -10.95 0.55
C LEU A 39 -2.87 -12.31 0.87
N ALA A 40 -2.50 -12.89 2.00
CA ALA A 40 -2.99 -14.20 2.43
C ALA A 40 -4.37 -14.12 3.10
N SER A 41 -4.75 -12.98 3.67
CA SER A 41 -6.05 -12.81 4.33
C SER A 41 -6.56 -11.36 4.34
N GLU A 42 -7.85 -11.19 4.62
CA GLU A 42 -8.47 -9.87 4.79
C GLU A 42 -7.94 -9.11 6.02
N ALA A 43 -7.48 -9.82 7.06
CA ALA A 43 -6.83 -9.18 8.20
C ALA A 43 -5.52 -8.48 7.80
N GLU A 44 -4.77 -9.08 6.87
CA GLU A 44 -3.54 -8.48 6.34
C GLU A 44 -3.84 -7.27 5.46
N ARG A 45 -4.94 -7.33 4.69
CA ARG A 45 -5.45 -6.20 3.92
C ARG A 45 -5.72 -5.01 4.83
N ASP A 46 -6.44 -5.24 5.92
CA ASP A 46 -6.79 -4.17 6.86
C ASP A 46 -5.56 -3.63 7.60
N ALA A 47 -4.60 -4.50 7.95
CA ALA A 47 -3.35 -4.10 8.56
C ALA A 47 -2.51 -3.22 7.61
N LEU A 48 -2.42 -3.59 6.32
CA LEU A 48 -1.72 -2.80 5.32
C LEU A 48 -2.38 -1.43 5.11
N VAL A 49 -3.70 -1.40 4.93
CA VAL A 49 -4.45 -0.14 4.74
C VAL A 49 -4.23 0.80 5.93
N ARG A 50 -4.28 0.29 7.17
CA ARG A 50 -4.01 1.09 8.37
C ARG A 50 -2.57 1.59 8.42
N ALA A 51 -1.60 0.77 8.05
CA ALA A 51 -0.19 1.18 8.01
C ALA A 51 0.04 2.30 6.99
N LEU A 52 -0.58 2.21 5.81
CA LEU A 52 -0.52 3.25 4.78
C LEU A 52 -1.16 4.55 5.26
N GLU A 53 -2.37 4.49 5.84
CA GLU A 53 -3.02 5.69 6.40
C GLU A 53 -2.11 6.38 7.43
N GLN A 54 -1.50 5.62 8.35
CA GLN A 54 -0.61 6.18 9.37
C GLN A 54 0.66 6.80 8.79
N GLN A 55 1.30 6.10 7.84
CA GLN A 55 2.55 6.56 7.23
C GLN A 55 2.33 7.80 6.37
N PHE A 56 1.24 7.85 5.60
CA PHE A 56 0.99 8.91 4.63
C PHE A 56 0.15 10.08 5.18
N ALA A 57 -0.49 9.95 6.34
CA ALA A 57 -1.26 11.03 6.98
C ALA A 57 -0.46 12.33 7.15
N ALA A 58 0.79 12.23 7.61
CA ALA A 58 1.68 13.38 7.83
C ALA A 58 2.56 13.73 6.62
N GLN A 59 2.67 12.82 5.64
CA GLN A 59 3.57 12.99 4.50
C GLN A 59 2.95 13.90 3.43
N ARG A 60 3.76 14.75 2.81
CA ARG A 60 3.35 15.64 1.73
C ARG A 60 4.27 15.43 0.53
N PHE A 61 3.68 15.42 -0.66
CA PHE A 61 4.36 15.17 -1.92
C PHE A 61 4.31 16.41 -2.80
N SER A 62 5.37 16.60 -3.57
CA SER A 62 5.47 17.70 -4.54
C SER A 62 4.64 17.46 -5.80
N ASN A 63 4.41 16.20 -6.18
CA ASN A 63 3.62 15.81 -7.36
C ASN A 63 3.05 14.39 -7.23
N THR A 64 2.11 14.04 -8.12
CA THR A 64 1.39 12.75 -8.10
C THR A 64 2.31 11.57 -8.36
N ALA A 65 3.34 11.72 -9.19
CA ALA A 65 4.29 10.64 -9.49
C ALA A 65 5.12 10.27 -8.25
N ALA A 66 5.61 11.26 -7.51
CA ALA A 66 6.33 11.06 -6.25
C ALA A 66 5.45 10.40 -5.18
N ALA A 67 4.17 10.78 -5.11
CA ALA A 67 3.20 10.15 -4.23
C ALA A 67 2.97 8.67 -4.59
N PHE A 68 2.80 8.37 -5.88
CA PHE A 68 2.60 7.01 -6.38
C PHE A 68 3.80 6.11 -6.09
N GLU A 69 5.02 6.55 -6.43
CA GLU A 69 6.24 5.77 -6.19
C GLU A 69 6.49 5.53 -4.69
N ALA A 70 6.17 6.50 -3.83
CA ALA A 70 6.29 6.33 -2.39
C ALA A 70 5.32 5.26 -1.85
N VAL A 71 4.06 5.25 -2.30
CA VAL A 71 3.08 4.22 -1.93
C VAL A 71 3.56 2.85 -2.42
N LYS A 72 3.98 2.76 -3.68
CA LYS A 72 4.50 1.53 -4.27
C LYS A 72 5.70 0.96 -3.49
N SER A 73 6.69 1.80 -3.18
CA SER A 73 7.86 1.39 -2.40
C SER A 73 7.47 0.93 -0.99
N CYS A 74 6.61 1.68 -0.29
CA CYS A 74 6.13 1.32 1.05
C CYS A 74 5.44 -0.05 1.07
N VAL A 75 4.60 -0.32 0.07
CA VAL A 75 3.89 -1.59 -0.06
C VAL A 75 4.86 -2.74 -0.34
N LEU A 76 5.82 -2.55 -1.25
CA LEU A 76 6.85 -3.56 -1.54
C LEU A 76 7.70 -3.86 -0.31
N ASP A 77 8.11 -2.83 0.44
CA ASP A 77 8.87 -2.98 1.68
C ASP A 77 8.05 -3.72 2.74
N TRP A 78 6.76 -3.39 2.87
CA TRP A 78 5.87 -4.08 3.79
C TRP A 78 5.75 -5.57 3.44
N VAL A 79 5.55 -5.91 2.16
CA VAL A 79 5.51 -7.31 1.69
C VAL A 79 6.84 -8.02 1.93
N ALA A 80 7.97 -7.38 1.63
CA ALA A 80 9.31 -7.94 1.84
C ALA A 80 9.58 -8.25 3.32
N ARG A 81 9.21 -7.33 4.22
CA ARG A 81 9.34 -7.52 5.67
C ARG A 81 8.52 -8.69 6.18
N ARG A 82 7.30 -8.87 5.66
CA ARG A 82 6.47 -10.03 6.01
C ARG A 82 7.01 -11.35 5.46
N GLY A 83 7.58 -11.32 4.25
CA GLY A 83 8.25 -12.49 3.68
C GLY A 83 9.44 -12.96 4.53
N ALA A 84 10.15 -12.03 5.17
CA ALA A 84 11.24 -12.32 6.09
C ALA A 84 10.75 -12.90 7.44
N GLU A 85 9.64 -12.38 7.99
CA GLU A 85 9.05 -12.89 9.24
C GLU A 85 8.41 -14.28 9.07
N GLY A 86 7.81 -14.56 7.90
CA GLY A 86 7.20 -15.87 7.58
C GLY A 86 8.19 -17.03 7.36
N GLN A 87 9.48 -16.75 7.18
CA GLN A 87 10.52 -17.77 6.99
C GLN A 87 11.15 -18.26 8.30
N GLN A 88 10.91 -17.60 9.44
CA GLN A 88 11.47 -18.01 10.73
C GLN A 88 10.73 -19.20 11.38
N HIS A 89 9.55 -19.61 10.89
CA HIS A 89 8.76 -20.71 11.49
C HIS A 89 8.82 -22.04 10.72
N ARG A 90 9.62 -22.15 9.65
CA ARG A 90 9.77 -23.39 8.85
C ARG A 90 11.03 -24.20 9.14
N ASN A 91 11.86 -23.76 10.07
CA ASN A 91 13.08 -24.46 10.46
C ASN A 91 13.14 -24.63 11.98
N SER A 92 12.25 -25.47 12.52
CA SER A 92 12.29 -26.00 13.88
C SER A 92 11.85 -27.45 13.87
#